data_AF-A0AB33K8F0-F1
#
_entry.id   AF-A0AB33K8F0-F1
#
_cell.length_a   1.000
_cell.length_b   1.000
_cell.length_c   1.000
_cell.angle_alpha   90.00
_cell.angle_beta   90.00
_cell.angle_gamma   90.00
#
_symmetry.space_group_name_H-M   'P 1'
#
loop_
_entity.id
_entity.type
_entity.pdbx_description
1 polymer ?
#
loop_
_entity_poly.entity_id
_entity_poly.type
_entity_poly.pdbx_seq_one_letter_code
_entity_poly.pdbx_strand_id
1 'polypeptide(L)'
;MNELDQLGMIWDKHARSWDQGFAHARAWAETHGHLAVPAAEKLDGHGVGAWVGRQRKNAKLTAAQDAKLTALDAMWRIEPDWNRSYRRMLAYLAAGGTLDGPANRTGGDADPTFRPGAWLRKQAGARAGGKLTAHQLVLLDALAAAEPAST
;
A
#
# COMPACT_ATOMS: atom_id res chain seq x y z
N MET A 1 -34.29 24.82 -20.53
CA MET A 1 -32.87 25.10 -20.20
C MET A 1 -32.66 24.55 -18.79
N ASN A 2 -32.60 23.24 -18.62
CA ASN A 2 -31.48 22.29 -18.81
C ASN A 2 -30.82 21.93 -17.47
N GLU A 3 -31.47 21.03 -16.73
CA GLU A 3 -30.85 20.25 -15.63
C GLU A 3 -29.63 19.44 -16.12
N LEU A 4 -29.54 19.16 -17.42
CA LEU A 4 -28.43 18.42 -18.03
C LEU A 4 -27.11 19.20 -18.08
N ASP A 5 -27.14 20.53 -18.21
CA ASP A 5 -25.91 21.36 -18.25
C ASP A 5 -25.23 21.43 -16.87
N GLN A 6 -26.03 21.50 -15.79
CA GLN A 6 -25.50 21.45 -14.42
C GLN A 6 -24.88 20.10 -14.08
N LEU A 7 -25.47 18.99 -14.55
CA LEU A 7 -24.93 17.65 -14.37
C LEU A 7 -23.61 17.46 -15.14
N GLY A 8 -23.52 17.98 -16.37
CA GLY A 8 -22.29 17.98 -17.16
C GLY A 8 -21.15 18.75 -16.49
N MET A 9 -21.41 19.94 -15.94
CA MET A 9 -20.40 20.75 -15.24
C MET A 9 -19.93 20.13 -13.92
N ILE A 10 -20.84 19.52 -13.14
CA ILE A 10 -20.48 18.83 -11.90
C ILE A 10 -19.61 17.60 -12.19
N TRP A 11 -19.93 16.85 -13.25
CA TRP A 11 -19.15 15.67 -13.66
C TRP A 11 -17.73 16.03 -14.11
N ASP A 12 -17.57 17.12 -14.88
CA ASP A 12 -16.26 17.62 -15.31
C ASP A 12 -15.37 18.04 -14.13
N LYS A 13 -15.95 18.74 -13.15
CA LYS A 13 -15.22 19.16 -11.93
C LYS A 13 -14.75 17.96 -11.10
N HIS A 14 -15.59 16.94 -10.94
CA HIS A 14 -15.22 15.72 -10.21
C HIS A 14 -14.17 14.89 -10.94
N ALA A 15 -14.29 14.74 -12.26
CA ALA A 15 -13.28 14.07 -13.09
C ALA A 15 -11.93 14.78 -12.99
N ARG A 16 -11.92 16.10 -13.17
CA ARG A 16 -10.71 16.94 -13.04
C ARG A 16 -10.07 16.84 -11.65
N SER A 17 -10.88 16.79 -10.59
CA SER A 17 -10.38 16.60 -9.22
C SER A 17 -9.79 15.20 -8.99
N TRP A 18 -10.36 14.16 -9.62
CA TRP A 18 -9.82 12.81 -9.53
C TRP A 18 -8.50 12.68 -10.30
N ASP A 19 -8.45 13.20 -11.53
CA ASP A 19 -7.25 13.15 -12.37
C ASP A 19 -6.08 13.91 -11.73
N GLN A 20 -6.34 15.06 -11.08
CA GLN A 20 -5.32 15.77 -10.32
C GLN A 20 -4.76 14.91 -9.18
N GLY A 21 -5.63 14.31 -8.36
CA GLY A 21 -5.16 13.45 -7.25
C GLY A 21 -4.42 12.21 -7.75
N PHE A 22 -4.87 11.64 -8.87
CA PHE A 22 -4.20 10.52 -9.53
C PHE A 22 -2.80 10.89 -10.03
N ALA A 23 -2.62 12.09 -10.60
CA ALA A 23 -1.31 12.57 -11.04
C ALA A 23 -0.30 12.65 -9.87
N HIS A 24 -0.72 13.12 -8.70
CA HIS A 24 0.14 13.16 -7.51
C HIS A 24 0.43 11.75 -6.97
N ALA A 25 -0.57 10.86 -6.98
CA ALA A 25 -0.36 9.46 -6.59
C ALA A 25 0.61 8.74 -7.53
N ARG A 26 0.53 9.02 -8.84
CA ARG A 26 1.48 8.52 -9.84
C ARG A 26 2.89 9.04 -9.59
N ALA A 27 3.07 10.34 -9.40
CA ALA A 27 4.39 10.93 -9.11
C ALA A 27 5.02 10.34 -7.82
N TRP A 28 4.20 10.10 -6.80
CA TRP A 28 4.63 9.36 -5.61
C TRP A 28 5.07 7.93 -5.97
N ALA A 29 4.27 7.19 -6.75
CA ALA A 29 4.60 5.82 -7.13
C ALA A 29 5.85 5.73 -8.02
N GLU A 30 6.11 6.72 -8.87
CA GLU A 30 7.32 6.79 -9.71
C GLU A 30 8.60 6.96 -8.86
N THR A 31 8.50 7.64 -7.72
CA THR A 31 9.63 7.89 -6.81
C THR A 31 9.82 6.79 -5.77
N HIS A 32 8.74 6.17 -5.29
CA HIS A 32 8.78 5.20 -4.17
C HIS A 32 8.45 3.76 -4.58
N GLY A 33 7.94 3.54 -5.80
CA GLY A 33 7.53 2.23 -6.32
C GLY A 33 6.26 1.65 -5.70
N HIS A 34 5.47 2.45 -4.96
CA HIS A 34 4.26 1.97 -4.27
C HIS A 34 3.29 3.10 -3.87
N LEU A 35 2.03 2.75 -3.56
CA LEU A 35 0.99 3.66 -3.07
C LEU A 35 0.73 3.53 -1.55
N ALA A 36 1.67 2.96 -0.80
CA ALA A 36 1.65 2.91 0.67
C ALA A 36 2.00 4.26 1.34
N VAL A 37 1.41 5.34 0.85
CA VAL A 37 1.66 6.73 1.25
C VAL A 37 1.25 6.96 2.72
N PRO A 38 2.07 7.62 3.56
CA PRO A 38 1.66 8.07 4.88
C PRO A 38 0.45 9.04 4.81
N ALA A 39 -0.50 8.94 5.74
CA ALA A 39 -1.76 9.68 5.64
C ALA A 39 -1.60 11.23 5.61
N ALA A 40 -0.58 11.75 6.30
CA ALA A 40 -0.29 13.19 6.39
C ALA A 40 0.55 13.73 5.23
N GLU A 41 1.02 12.86 4.33
CA GLU A 41 1.96 13.20 3.29
C GLU A 41 1.35 14.12 2.23
N LYS A 42 2.16 15.07 1.78
CA LYS A 42 1.78 16.05 0.75
C LYS A 42 2.83 16.11 -0.35
N LEU A 43 2.37 16.15 -1.59
CA LEU A 43 3.20 16.43 -2.76
C LEU A 43 2.70 17.73 -3.38
N ASP A 44 3.58 18.71 -3.53
CA ASP A 44 3.26 20.04 -4.06
C ASP A 44 2.04 20.70 -3.39
N GLY A 45 1.95 20.54 -2.06
CA GLY A 45 0.83 21.05 -1.26
C GLY A 45 -0.45 20.22 -1.35
N HIS A 46 -0.53 19.23 -2.24
CA HIS A 46 -1.66 18.31 -2.36
C HIS A 46 -1.52 17.13 -1.40
N GLY A 47 -2.56 16.87 -0.60
CA GLY A 47 -2.59 15.76 0.37
C GLY A 47 -2.75 14.38 -0.28
N VAL A 48 -1.69 13.90 -0.94
CA VAL A 48 -1.67 12.62 -1.66
C VAL A 48 -1.98 11.43 -0.74
N GLY A 49 -1.46 11.42 0.49
CA GLY A 49 -1.74 10.35 1.45
C GLY A 49 -3.22 10.26 1.82
N ALA A 50 -3.81 11.41 2.13
CA ALA A 50 -5.24 11.52 2.41
C ALA A 50 -6.08 11.17 1.17
N TRP A 51 -5.66 11.56 -0.04
CA TRP A 51 -6.38 11.26 -1.27
C TRP A 51 -6.40 9.76 -1.59
N VAL A 52 -5.25 9.07 -1.55
CA VAL A 52 -5.17 7.61 -1.75
C VAL A 52 -5.98 6.89 -0.68
N GLY A 53 -5.91 7.35 0.58
CA GLY A 53 -6.72 6.82 1.67
C GLY A 53 -8.24 6.94 1.42
N ARG A 54 -8.69 8.04 0.80
CA ARG A 54 -10.10 8.19 0.38
C ARG A 54 -10.45 7.24 -0.75
N GLN A 55 -9.60 7.09 -1.77
CA GLN A 55 -9.87 6.16 -2.88
C GLN A 55 -9.99 4.72 -2.40
N ARG A 56 -9.19 4.30 -1.41
CA ARG A 56 -9.25 2.94 -0.84
C ARG A 56 -10.60 2.62 -0.21
N LYS A 57 -11.21 3.61 0.45
CA LYS A 57 -12.51 3.50 1.12
C LYS A 57 -13.70 3.82 0.20
N ASN A 58 -13.44 4.27 -1.04
CA ASN A 58 -14.48 4.67 -1.96
C ASN A 58 -15.11 3.46 -2.65
N ALA A 59 -16.30 3.06 -2.21
CA ALA A 59 -17.07 1.98 -2.83
C ALA A 59 -17.64 2.34 -4.22
N LYS A 60 -17.60 3.62 -4.60
CA LYS A 60 -18.11 4.14 -5.89
C LYS A 60 -16.99 4.39 -6.91
N LEU A 61 -15.79 3.88 -6.66
CA LEU A 61 -14.69 3.99 -7.60
C LEU A 61 -15.05 3.25 -8.90
N THR A 62 -14.86 3.88 -10.05
CA THR A 62 -15.14 3.19 -11.32
C THR A 62 -14.10 2.11 -11.57
N ALA A 63 -14.45 1.08 -12.35
CA ALA A 63 -13.51 0.02 -12.71
C ALA A 63 -12.24 0.57 -13.38
N ALA A 64 -12.37 1.62 -14.20
CA ALA A 64 -11.23 2.28 -14.83
C ALA A 64 -10.34 3.02 -13.81
N GLN A 65 -10.93 3.67 -12.81
CA GLN A 65 -10.18 4.35 -11.74
C GLN A 65 -9.47 3.35 -10.83
N ASP A 66 -10.11 2.23 -10.50
CA ASP A 66 -9.48 1.13 -9.77
C ASP A 66 -8.30 0.55 -10.55
N ALA A 67 -8.52 0.21 -11.83
CA ALA A 67 -7.48 -0.32 -12.69
C ALA A 67 -6.26 0.62 -12.80
N LYS A 68 -6.49 1.95 -12.91
CA LYS A 68 -5.42 2.95 -12.91
C LYS A 68 -4.57 2.92 -11.63
N LEU A 69 -5.19 2.80 -10.45
CA LEU A 69 -4.46 2.73 -9.18
C LEU A 69 -3.77 1.37 -8.99
N THR A 70 -4.44 0.30 -9.39
CA THR A 70 -3.89 -1.07 -9.37
C THR A 70 -2.67 -1.21 -10.27
N ALA A 71 -2.65 -0.53 -11.41
CA ALA A 71 -1.49 -0.49 -12.30
C ALA A 71 -0.27 0.21 -11.68
N LEU A 72 -0.48 1.16 -10.75
CA LEU A 72 0.61 1.81 -10.02
C LEU A 72 1.12 0.95 -8.84
N ASP A 73 0.22 0.26 -8.15
CA ASP A 73 0.57 -0.62 -7.03
C ASP A 73 -0.55 -1.64 -6.80
N ALA A 74 -0.33 -2.91 -7.09
CA ALA A 74 -1.32 -3.96 -6.84
C ALA A 74 -1.77 -4.08 -5.37
N MET A 75 -0.94 -3.60 -4.43
CA MET A 75 -1.23 -3.59 -3.00
C MET A 75 -1.87 -2.27 -2.52
N TRP A 76 -2.25 -1.34 -3.41
CA TRP A 76 -2.74 -0.01 -3.02
C TRP A 76 -3.98 -0.07 -2.11
N ARG A 77 -4.79 -1.13 -2.22
CA ARG A 77 -5.97 -1.38 -1.38
C ARG A 77 -5.65 -1.88 0.03
N ILE A 78 -4.42 -2.31 0.30
CA ILE A 78 -3.98 -2.76 1.61
C ILE A 78 -3.72 -1.55 2.52
N GLU A 79 -3.92 -1.74 3.82
CA GLU A 79 -3.61 -0.73 4.83
C GLU A 79 -2.14 -0.26 4.68
N PRO A 80 -1.86 1.06 4.60
CA PRO A 80 -0.53 1.58 4.26
C PRO A 80 0.58 1.14 5.20
N ASP A 81 0.35 1.14 6.51
CA ASP A 81 1.39 0.79 7.49
C ASP A 81 1.77 -0.70 7.36
N TRP A 82 0.77 -1.55 7.17
CA TRP A 82 0.97 -2.97 6.88
C TRP A 82 1.68 -3.18 5.55
N ASN A 83 1.25 -2.49 4.46
CA ASN A 83 1.89 -2.57 3.14
C ASN A 83 3.36 -2.12 3.20
N ARG A 84 3.68 -1.00 3.86
CA ARG A 84 5.08 -0.57 4.08
C ARG A 84 5.87 -1.61 4.86
N SER A 85 5.32 -2.16 5.94
CA SER A 85 6.02 -3.17 6.73
C SER A 85 6.27 -4.46 5.94
N TYR A 86 5.30 -4.88 5.13
CA TYR A 86 5.45 -6.02 4.23
C TYR A 86 6.54 -5.79 3.17
N ARG A 87 6.59 -4.60 2.57
CA ARG A 87 7.66 -4.24 1.61
C ARG A 87 9.04 -4.17 2.25
N ARG A 88 9.13 -3.72 3.50
CA ARG A 88 10.37 -3.77 4.29
C ARG A 88 10.80 -5.21 4.56
N MET A 89 9.86 -6.12 4.77
CA MET A 89 10.15 -7.55 4.87
C MET A 89 10.69 -8.12 3.55
N LEU A 90 10.05 -7.81 2.41
CA LEU A 90 10.56 -8.21 1.10
C LEU A 90 11.98 -7.70 0.84
N ALA A 91 12.26 -6.44 1.17
CA ALA A 91 13.60 -5.86 1.02
C ALA A 91 14.63 -6.56 1.91
N TYR A 92 14.26 -6.89 3.15
CA TYR A 92 15.11 -7.64 4.07
C TYR A 92 15.41 -9.06 3.54
N LEU A 93 14.42 -9.79 3.04
CA LEU A 93 14.63 -11.11 2.42
C LEU A 93 15.50 -11.02 1.16
N ALA A 94 15.27 -10.02 0.30
CA ALA A 94 16.08 -9.78 -0.89
C ALA A 94 17.55 -9.46 -0.56
N ALA A 95 17.82 -8.91 0.63
CA ALA A 95 19.17 -8.65 1.13
C ALA A 95 19.82 -9.87 1.80
N GLY A 96 19.21 -11.06 1.73
CA GLY A 96 19.71 -12.30 2.33
C GLY A 96 19.19 -12.57 3.74
N GLY A 97 18.18 -11.81 4.20
CA GLY A 97 17.46 -12.09 5.42
C GLY A 97 16.62 -13.37 5.33
N THR A 98 16.29 -13.95 6.48
CA THR A 98 15.46 -15.16 6.61
C THR A 98 14.19 -14.89 7.41
N LEU A 99 13.14 -15.69 7.24
CA LEU A 99 11.91 -15.57 8.05
C LEU A 99 12.16 -15.91 9.53
N ASP A 100 13.20 -16.70 9.83
CA ASP A 100 13.72 -16.91 11.19
C ASP A 100 14.68 -15.81 11.66
N GLY A 101 14.69 -14.69 10.95
CA GLY A 101 15.49 -13.51 11.24
C GLY A 101 15.37 -12.98 12.67
N PRO A 102 16.23 -12.02 13.05
CA PRO A 102 16.38 -11.63 14.44
C PRO A 102 15.06 -11.21 15.09
N ALA A 103 14.72 -11.87 16.19
CA ALA A 103 13.43 -11.71 16.86
C ALA A 103 13.16 -10.28 17.34
N ASN A 104 14.17 -9.57 17.86
CA ASN A 104 14.05 -8.23 18.44
C ASN A 104 15.18 -7.26 18.00
N ARG A 105 15.94 -7.62 16.96
CA ARG A 105 17.01 -6.76 16.40
C ARG A 105 16.64 -6.26 15.01
N THR A 106 17.40 -5.29 14.53
CA THR A 106 17.26 -4.76 13.18
C THR A 106 17.57 -5.84 12.16
N GLY A 107 16.91 -5.80 11.00
CA GLY A 107 17.14 -6.76 9.92
C GLY A 107 18.48 -6.54 9.17
N GLY A 108 19.18 -5.44 9.44
CA GLY A 108 20.43 -5.06 8.81
C GLY A 108 20.60 -3.54 8.79
N ASP A 109 21.69 -3.06 8.20
CA ASP A 109 22.03 -1.62 8.15
C ASP A 109 21.17 -0.84 7.16
N ALA A 110 20.58 -1.51 6.17
CA ALA A 110 19.73 -0.90 5.15
C ALA A 110 18.43 -0.29 5.72
N ASP A 111 17.92 -0.81 6.83
CA ASP A 111 16.77 -0.26 7.53
C ASP A 111 16.90 -0.45 9.06
N PRO A 112 17.55 0.49 9.76
CA PRO A 112 17.83 0.38 11.19
C PRO A 112 16.57 0.50 12.06
N THR A 113 15.41 0.78 11.47
CA THR A 113 14.15 0.92 12.21
C THR A 113 13.26 -0.32 12.06
N PHE A 114 13.54 -1.21 11.10
CA PHE A 114 12.74 -2.40 10.85
C PHE A 114 13.22 -3.59 11.67
N ARG A 115 12.29 -4.25 12.36
CA ARG A 115 12.56 -5.44 13.17
C ARG A 115 11.76 -6.61 12.58
N PRO A 116 12.34 -7.44 11.70
CA PRO A 116 11.60 -8.45 10.94
C PRO A 116 10.94 -9.50 11.84
N GLY A 117 11.65 -10.05 12.82
CA GLY A 117 11.10 -11.06 13.72
C GLY A 117 9.99 -10.52 14.64
N ALA A 118 10.09 -9.25 15.05
CA ALA A 118 9.04 -8.60 15.84
C ALA A 118 7.77 -8.40 15.00
N TRP A 119 7.93 -8.02 13.72
CA TRP A 119 6.82 -7.89 12.80
C TRP A 119 6.15 -9.24 12.49
N LEU A 120 6.92 -10.31 12.28
CA LEU A 120 6.39 -11.67 12.08
C LEU A 120 5.61 -12.18 13.28
N ARG A 121 6.14 -12.00 14.51
CA ARG A 121 5.40 -12.35 15.73
C ARG A 121 4.07 -11.61 15.82
N LYS A 122 4.05 -10.33 15.45
CA LYS A 122 2.80 -9.55 15.37
C LYS A 122 1.83 -10.15 14.34
N GLN A 123 2.32 -10.60 13.19
CA GLN A 123 1.47 -11.25 12.17
C GLN A 123 0.93 -12.60 12.64
N ALA A 124 1.74 -13.42 13.31
CA ALA A 124 1.30 -14.68 13.88
C ALA A 124 0.17 -14.48 14.91
N GLY A 125 0.33 -13.50 15.82
CA GLY A 125 -0.73 -13.15 16.77
C GLY A 125 -1.99 -12.60 16.10
N ALA A 126 -1.85 -11.78 15.04
CA ALA A 126 -2.98 -11.29 14.25
C ALA A 126 -3.71 -12.41 13.50
N ARG A 127 -2.97 -13.40 12.96
CA ARG A 127 -3.53 -14.59 12.29
C ARG A 127 -4.32 -15.44 13.28
N ALA A 128 -3.73 -15.75 14.44
CA ALA A 128 -4.41 -16.51 15.50
C ALA A 128 -5.67 -15.80 16.03
N GLY A 129 -5.65 -14.47 16.07
CA GLY A 129 -6.80 -13.66 16.47
C GLY A 129 -7.81 -13.36 15.36
N GLY A 130 -7.65 -13.90 14.14
CA GLY A 130 -8.57 -13.66 13.02
C GLY A 130 -8.60 -12.20 12.50
N LYS A 131 -7.55 -11.42 12.75
CA LYS A 131 -7.49 -9.98 12.43
C LYS A 131 -6.92 -9.67 11.04
N LEU A 132 -6.37 -10.68 10.36
CA LEU A 132 -5.81 -10.53 9.02
C LEU A 132 -6.90 -10.65 7.96
N THR A 133 -6.82 -9.81 6.94
CA THR A 133 -7.68 -9.95 5.77
C THR A 133 -7.23 -11.12 4.89
N ALA A 134 -8.12 -11.64 4.04
CA ALA A 134 -7.78 -12.68 3.08
C ALA A 134 -6.56 -12.30 2.20
N HIS A 135 -6.49 -11.04 1.77
CA HIS A 135 -5.36 -10.54 0.99
C HIS A 135 -4.05 -10.53 1.81
N GLN A 136 -4.09 -10.14 3.08
CA GLN A 136 -2.90 -10.20 3.95
C GLN A 136 -2.42 -11.65 4.16
N LEU A 137 -3.35 -12.60 4.31
CA LEU A 137 -3.01 -14.02 4.44
C LEU A 137 -2.29 -14.55 3.20
N VAL A 138 -2.84 -14.28 2.00
CA VAL A 138 -2.22 -14.68 0.73
C VAL A 138 -0.79 -14.14 0.60
N LEU A 139 -0.57 -12.88 1.00
CA LEU A 139 0.76 -12.28 0.96
C LEU A 139 1.73 -12.87 1.97
N LEU A 140 1.26 -13.21 3.18
CA LEU A 140 2.11 -13.90 4.17
C LEU A 140 2.47 -15.31 3.72
N ASP A 141 1.52 -16.04 3.13
CA ASP A 141 1.76 -17.37 2.59
C ASP A 141 2.74 -17.29 1.39
N ALA A 142 2.69 -16.21 0.59
CA ALA A 142 3.67 -15.94 -0.47
C ALA A 142 5.09 -15.65 0.06
N LEU A 143 5.24 -15.02 1.24
CA LEU A 143 6.56 -14.86 1.87
C LEU A 143 7.18 -16.21 2.21
N ALA A 144 6.38 -17.12 2.80
CA ALA A 144 6.84 -18.45 3.16
C ALA A 144 7.24 -19.29 1.94
N ALA A 145 6.55 -19.12 0.82
CA ALA A 145 6.90 -19.79 -0.44
C ALA A 145 8.14 -19.22 -1.13
N ALA A 146 8.51 -17.96 -0.83
CA ALA A 146 9.63 -17.27 -1.43
C ALA A 146 10.97 -17.49 -0.71
N GLU A 147 10.96 -18.02 0.52
CA GLU A 147 12.19 -18.41 1.22
C GLU A 147 12.72 -19.73 0.63
N PRO A 148 13.90 -19.75 0.01
CA PRO A 148 14.50 -21.02 -0.40
C PRO A 148 14.75 -21.86 0.85
N ALA A 149 14.33 -23.12 0.83
CA ALA A 149 14.58 -24.06 1.93
C ALA A 149 16.07 -23.98 2.30
N SER A 150 16.36 -23.42 3.46
CA SER A 150 17.71 -23.39 4.01
C SER A 150 18.14 -24.85 4.17
N THR A 151 19.01 -25.29 3.25
CA THR A 151 19.58 -26.63 3.20
C THR A 151 20.82 -26.68 4.06
#